data_AF-A0A973EGW4-F1
#
_entry.id   AF-A0A973EGW4-F1
#
_cell.length_a   1.000
_cell.length_b   1.000
_cell.length_c   1.000
_cell.angle_alpha   90.00
_cell.angle_beta   90.00
_cell.angle_gamma   90.00
#
_symmetry.space_group_name_H-M   'P 1'
#
loop_
_entity.id
_entity.type
_entity.pdbx_description
1 polymer ?
#
loop_
_entity_poly.entity_id
_entity_poly.type
_entity_poly.pdbx_seq_one_letter_code
_entity_poly.pdbx_strand_id
1 'polypeptide(L)'
;MTSLKELQDWVDQVAAQTRAEEVVWCDGSQAEYDALMGEMMKTGDMLELNQDSHPGCYLHRSDPDDVARVEHLTFVCTESEEDAGANNNWMAPAEAHSKMDALFDGCMEGRTLYVIPYCMGPIDSPLSRCGVEISDSPYVVVNMRLMTRMGSAALERIEREGTFVRGLHSVGELDPEQRFIMHFPEELQIQSFGSGYGGNALLGKKCHALRIASHQARSEGWLAEHMLIVGIESPDGEVHYIAGAFPSQCGKTNLAMLIPPESYPGWKVWTVGDDICWMRPGEDGRLWAINPEAGLFGVAPGTGPNTNPNALAMLDSDTIFTNVGVTADDQPWWEGKGSGAPALNWKGEAYGPATAPAAHPNSRFTASIKQCPSYSEAAEAPRGVPLSAVVFGGRRAQLMPLVLQADSWEHGVLMGAGMASETTAAATGAVGVVRRDPMAMKPFCGYNFGDYWQHWLNMGQELSQPPAMFHVNWFRKDDAGDFLWPGFGDNMRVLEWVLKRCSGTLAAEPSPVGGLPRSGELNTDGLSLADGAMQQLTAVDAEAWQQELADIESYILSFGDRAPAGLLEELARVRSALSSHPRD
;
A
#
# COMPACT_ATOMS: atom_id res chain seq x y z
N MET A 1 21.45 6.01 -23.33
CA MET A 1 20.81 6.45 -24.58
C MET A 1 19.82 5.38 -25.00
N THR A 2 18.64 5.80 -25.43
CA THR A 2 17.57 4.89 -25.87
C THR A 2 17.48 4.80 -27.40
N SER A 3 16.93 3.71 -27.92
CA SER A 3 16.52 3.58 -29.32
C SER A 3 15.13 4.19 -29.61
N LEU A 4 14.33 4.47 -28.58
CA LEU A 4 12.98 5.05 -28.71
C LEU A 4 13.06 6.58 -28.82
N LYS A 5 12.78 7.11 -30.02
CA LYS A 5 12.88 8.55 -30.30
C LYS A 5 12.03 9.41 -29.35
N GLU A 6 10.80 8.99 -29.05
CA GLU A 6 9.90 9.75 -28.17
C GLU A 6 10.47 9.90 -26.75
N LEU A 7 11.07 8.85 -26.21
CA LEU A 7 11.73 8.89 -24.91
C LEU A 7 12.98 9.79 -24.96
N GLN A 8 13.80 9.70 -26.01
CA GLN A 8 14.97 10.57 -26.16
C GLN A 8 14.56 12.04 -26.26
N ASP A 9 13.54 12.36 -27.08
CA ASP A 9 13.04 13.74 -27.25
C ASP A 9 12.52 14.31 -25.93
N TRP A 10 11.80 13.50 -25.13
CA TRP A 10 11.28 13.92 -23.83
C TRP A 10 12.42 14.17 -22.83
N VAL A 11 13.42 13.29 -22.76
CA VAL A 11 14.61 13.48 -21.91
C VAL A 11 15.35 14.76 -22.31
N ASP A 12 15.55 15.00 -23.61
CA ASP A 12 16.23 16.19 -24.12
C ASP A 12 15.44 17.48 -23.78
N GLN A 13 14.11 17.44 -23.88
CA GLN A 13 13.24 18.55 -23.49
C GLN A 13 13.34 18.85 -22.00
N VAL A 14 13.27 17.82 -21.15
CA VAL A 14 13.35 17.98 -19.69
C VAL A 14 14.73 18.50 -19.30
N ALA A 15 15.82 17.94 -19.84
CA ALA A 15 17.17 18.40 -19.58
C ALA A 15 17.36 19.89 -19.95
N ALA A 16 16.77 20.33 -21.06
CA ALA A 16 16.81 21.72 -21.47
C ALA A 16 15.97 22.63 -20.56
N GLN A 17 14.78 22.20 -20.14
CA GLN A 17 13.90 22.95 -19.23
C GLN A 17 14.53 23.11 -17.84
N THR A 18 15.03 22.01 -17.28
CA THR A 18 15.60 22.00 -15.93
C THR A 18 17.04 22.49 -15.87
N ARG A 19 17.70 22.62 -17.03
CA ARG A 19 19.10 23.06 -17.20
C ARG A 19 20.09 22.20 -16.41
N ALA A 20 19.85 20.90 -16.41
CA ALA A 20 20.72 19.92 -15.76
C ALA A 20 22.17 20.00 -16.31
N GLU A 21 23.14 19.79 -15.43
CA GLU A 21 24.57 19.82 -15.80
C GLU A 21 24.99 18.58 -16.58
N GLU A 22 24.42 17.43 -16.19
CA GLU A 22 24.69 16.13 -16.79
C GLU A 22 23.40 15.31 -16.89
N VAL A 23 23.32 14.44 -17.89
CA VAL A 23 22.25 13.45 -18.04
C VAL A 23 22.84 12.05 -17.91
N VAL A 24 22.42 11.31 -16.89
CA VAL A 24 22.85 9.93 -16.60
C VAL A 24 21.69 8.98 -16.84
N TRP A 25 21.92 7.93 -17.64
CA TRP A 25 20.95 6.86 -17.87
C TRP A 25 21.21 5.73 -16.90
N CYS A 26 20.24 5.46 -16.02
CA CYS A 26 20.40 4.43 -15.00
C CYS A 26 20.30 3.03 -15.60
N ASP A 27 21.31 2.19 -15.34
CA ASP A 27 21.38 0.82 -15.86
C ASP A 27 20.90 -0.24 -14.87
N GLY A 28 20.75 0.12 -13.59
CA GLY A 28 20.27 -0.74 -12.49
C GLY A 28 21.34 -1.68 -11.92
N SER A 29 22.59 -1.58 -12.39
CA SER A 29 23.67 -2.47 -12.00
C SER A 29 24.10 -2.25 -10.54
N GLN A 30 24.78 -3.25 -9.98
CA GLN A 30 25.38 -3.11 -8.65
C GLN A 30 26.49 -2.04 -8.65
N ALA A 31 27.26 -1.93 -9.74
CA ALA A 31 28.33 -0.95 -9.86
C ALA A 31 27.79 0.50 -9.85
N GLU A 32 26.67 0.74 -10.51
CA GLU A 32 25.94 2.02 -10.44
C GLU A 32 25.46 2.30 -9.01
N TYR A 33 24.81 1.32 -8.37
CA TYR A 33 24.35 1.47 -6.99
C TYR A 33 25.50 1.81 -6.03
N ASP A 34 26.60 1.07 -6.08
CA ASP A 34 27.77 1.29 -5.22
C ASP A 34 28.40 2.67 -5.46
N ALA A 35 28.43 3.13 -6.71
CA ALA A 35 28.93 4.46 -7.06
C ALA A 35 28.07 5.58 -6.46
N LEU A 36 26.74 5.50 -6.62
CA LEU A 36 25.79 6.47 -6.07
C LEU A 36 25.80 6.48 -4.54
N MET A 37 25.86 5.31 -3.90
CA MET A 37 26.01 5.21 -2.45
C MET A 37 27.33 5.84 -1.99
N GLY A 38 28.42 5.57 -2.70
CA GLY A 38 29.72 6.18 -2.44
C GLY A 38 29.76 7.70 -2.61
N GLU A 39 28.95 8.25 -3.53
CA GLU A 39 28.78 9.70 -3.69
C GLU A 39 27.99 10.31 -2.54
N MET A 40 26.82 9.75 -2.21
CA MET A 40 25.97 10.24 -1.13
C MET A 40 26.64 10.15 0.25
N MET A 41 27.54 9.18 0.46
CA MET A 41 28.36 9.12 1.67
C MET A 41 29.41 10.25 1.75
N LYS A 42 29.91 10.73 0.60
CA LYS A 42 30.85 11.87 0.57
C LYS A 42 30.16 13.19 0.82
N THR A 43 28.92 13.35 0.34
CA THR A 43 28.11 14.56 0.56
C THR A 43 27.46 14.57 1.96
N GLY A 44 27.31 13.40 2.58
CA GLY A 44 26.66 13.23 3.88
C GLY A 44 25.16 12.97 3.78
N ASP A 45 24.61 12.86 2.57
CA ASP A 45 23.20 12.50 2.34
C ASP A 45 22.89 11.07 2.80
N MET A 46 23.90 10.21 2.80
CA MET A 46 23.81 8.84 3.28
C MET A 46 24.88 8.56 4.34
N LEU A 47 24.49 7.91 5.43
CA LEU A 47 25.39 7.50 6.51
C LEU A 47 25.52 5.99 6.50
N GLU A 48 26.76 5.50 6.58
CA GLU A 48 27.01 4.08 6.78
C GLU A 48 26.59 3.67 8.19
N LEU A 49 25.81 2.58 8.30
CA LEU A 49 25.49 1.97 9.60
C LEU A 49 26.56 0.94 9.98
N ASN A 50 26.45 0.37 11.17
CA ASN A 50 27.39 -0.63 11.67
C ASN A 50 27.51 -1.85 10.73
N GLN A 51 28.62 -1.96 9.99
CA GLN A 51 28.80 -3.02 8.99
C GLN A 51 29.07 -4.42 9.58
N ASP A 52 29.44 -4.53 10.87
CA ASP A 52 29.61 -5.83 11.53
C ASP A 52 28.26 -6.47 11.87
N SER A 53 27.26 -5.65 12.20
CA SER A 53 25.91 -6.11 12.60
C SER A 53 24.85 -5.94 11.50
N HIS A 54 25.00 -4.93 10.64
CA HIS A 54 24.06 -4.56 9.58
C HIS A 54 24.82 -4.30 8.26
N PRO A 55 25.50 -5.32 7.68
CA PRO A 55 26.27 -5.17 6.46
C PRO A 55 25.41 -4.66 5.30
N GLY A 56 25.93 -3.70 4.54
CA GLY A 56 25.21 -3.09 3.41
C GLY A 56 24.03 -2.21 3.82
N CYS A 57 23.87 -1.90 5.11
CA CYS A 57 22.83 -1.00 5.59
C CYS A 57 23.31 0.45 5.72
N TYR A 58 22.39 1.37 5.44
CA TYR A 58 22.66 2.80 5.42
C TYR A 58 21.50 3.61 6.00
N LEU A 59 21.77 4.84 6.40
CA LEU A 59 20.80 5.77 6.97
C LEU A 59 20.76 7.09 6.18
N HIS A 60 19.58 7.43 5.66
CA HIS A 60 19.25 8.76 5.19
C HIS A 60 18.45 9.52 6.25
N ARG A 61 18.80 10.78 6.50
CA ARG A 61 18.01 11.70 7.35
C ARG A 61 17.47 12.81 6.46
N SER A 62 16.15 12.87 6.32
CA SER A 62 15.50 13.87 5.49
C SER A 62 15.40 15.21 6.22
N ASP A 63 15.08 16.26 5.47
CA ASP A 63 14.67 17.53 6.04
C ASP A 63 13.43 17.33 6.96
N PRO A 64 13.36 17.97 8.14
CA PRO A 64 12.22 17.86 9.03
C PRO A 64 10.87 18.28 8.45
N ASP A 65 10.86 19.14 7.44
CA ASP A 65 9.65 19.58 6.75
C ASP A 65 9.27 18.64 5.58
N ASP A 66 10.07 17.59 5.32
CA ASP A 66 9.84 16.58 4.28
C ASP A 66 9.92 15.14 4.82
N VAL A 67 8.94 14.77 5.66
CA VAL A 67 8.93 13.49 6.40
C VAL A 67 7.70 12.61 6.14
N ALA A 68 6.79 13.06 5.27
CA ALA A 68 5.52 12.39 4.99
C ALA A 68 4.89 12.82 3.65
N ARG A 69 3.84 12.10 3.24
CA ARG A 69 2.99 12.50 2.12
C ARG A 69 2.22 13.77 2.47
N VAL A 70 2.04 14.66 1.49
CA VAL A 70 1.27 15.91 1.63
C VAL A 70 -0.04 15.83 0.85
N GLU A 71 -1.06 15.20 1.45
CA GLU A 71 -2.33 14.91 0.74
C GLU A 71 -3.02 16.15 0.18
N HIS A 72 -2.94 17.30 0.86
CA HIS A 72 -3.52 18.57 0.41
C HIS A 72 -2.77 19.23 -0.77
N LEU A 73 -1.55 18.77 -1.08
CA LEU A 73 -0.73 19.22 -2.22
C LEU A 73 -0.62 18.14 -3.31
N THR A 74 -1.46 17.10 -3.20
CA THR A 74 -1.52 16.00 -4.16
C THR A 74 -2.77 16.16 -5.02
N PHE A 75 -2.60 16.25 -6.35
CA PHE A 75 -3.69 16.56 -7.29
C PHE A 75 -3.86 15.48 -8.36
N VAL A 76 -5.11 15.28 -8.77
CA VAL A 76 -5.49 14.52 -9.97
C VAL A 76 -6.03 15.51 -10.98
N CYS A 77 -5.30 15.71 -12.08
CA CYS A 77 -5.56 16.72 -13.10
C CYS A 77 -6.17 16.04 -14.32
N THR A 78 -7.49 15.91 -14.34
CA THR A 78 -8.30 15.44 -15.47
C THR A 78 -8.93 16.63 -16.21
N GLU A 79 -9.29 16.48 -17.48
CA GLU A 79 -9.97 17.55 -18.24
C GLU A 79 -11.24 18.07 -17.52
N SER A 80 -12.01 17.17 -16.90
CA SER A 80 -13.18 17.49 -16.08
C SER A 80 -12.92 17.26 -14.59
N GLU A 81 -13.32 18.20 -13.74
CA GLU A 81 -13.26 18.07 -12.28
C GLU A 81 -14.08 16.86 -11.77
N GLU A 82 -15.19 16.57 -12.42
CA GLU A 82 -16.05 15.44 -12.04
C GLU A 82 -15.38 14.08 -12.24
N ASP A 83 -14.44 13.96 -13.17
CA ASP A 83 -13.73 12.70 -13.45
C ASP A 83 -12.65 12.41 -12.41
N ALA A 84 -12.05 13.44 -11.80
CA ALA A 84 -11.27 13.29 -10.57
C ALA A 84 -12.18 12.97 -9.38
N GLY A 85 -13.34 13.63 -9.31
CA GLY A 85 -14.38 13.41 -8.31
C GLY A 85 -14.08 14.02 -6.95
N ALA A 86 -15.11 14.12 -6.11
CA ALA A 86 -15.04 14.72 -4.77
C ALA A 86 -14.06 14.01 -3.80
N ASN A 87 -13.53 12.85 -4.21
CA ASN A 87 -12.50 12.16 -3.45
C ASN A 87 -11.08 12.69 -3.65
N ASN A 88 -10.83 13.48 -4.69
CA ASN A 88 -9.51 13.97 -5.07
C ASN A 88 -9.45 15.51 -5.00
N ASN A 89 -8.25 16.05 -4.74
CA ASN A 89 -8.00 17.45 -5.09
C ASN A 89 -7.81 17.52 -6.61
N TRP A 90 -8.45 18.49 -7.23
CA TRP A 90 -8.40 18.68 -8.68
C TRP A 90 -7.79 20.04 -9.02
N MET A 91 -7.10 20.07 -10.15
CA MET A 91 -6.60 21.29 -10.79
C MET A 91 -6.73 21.09 -12.30
N ALA A 92 -7.16 22.12 -13.02
CA ALA A 92 -7.26 22.05 -14.48
C ALA A 92 -5.89 21.72 -15.08
N PRO A 93 -5.77 20.77 -16.04
CA PRO A 93 -4.48 20.36 -16.59
C PRO A 93 -3.61 21.52 -17.10
N ALA A 94 -4.21 22.51 -17.77
CA ALA A 94 -3.48 23.68 -18.25
C ALA A 94 -2.91 24.56 -17.12
N GLU A 95 -3.64 24.70 -16.00
CA GLU A 95 -3.16 25.42 -14.81
C GLU A 95 -2.05 24.63 -14.12
N ALA A 96 -2.24 23.32 -13.97
CA ALA A 96 -1.28 22.40 -13.38
C ALA A 96 0.06 22.40 -14.15
N HIS A 97 0.03 22.21 -15.47
CA HIS A 97 1.22 22.30 -16.32
C HIS A 97 1.90 23.66 -16.21
N SER A 98 1.15 24.77 -16.31
CA SER A 98 1.74 26.10 -16.16
C SER A 98 2.43 26.32 -14.81
N LYS A 99 1.89 25.74 -13.73
CA LYS A 99 2.49 25.82 -12.40
C LYS A 99 3.75 24.97 -12.31
N MET A 100 3.68 23.72 -12.73
CA MET A 100 4.81 22.80 -12.67
C MET A 100 5.95 23.23 -13.60
N ASP A 101 5.64 23.72 -14.80
CA ASP A 101 6.64 24.22 -15.75
C ASP A 101 7.44 25.39 -15.18
N ALA A 102 6.79 26.27 -14.42
CA ALA A 102 7.45 27.38 -13.74
C ALA A 102 8.36 26.91 -12.60
N LEU A 103 7.99 25.83 -11.90
CA LEU A 103 8.82 25.24 -10.85
C LEU A 103 10.03 24.49 -11.43
N PHE A 104 9.85 23.81 -12.56
CA PHE A 104 10.92 23.04 -13.20
C PHE A 104 11.92 23.88 -14.00
N ASP A 105 11.62 25.14 -14.38
CA ASP A 105 12.55 25.98 -15.13
C ASP A 105 13.85 26.24 -14.35
N GLY A 106 14.95 25.64 -14.82
CA GLY A 106 16.28 25.76 -14.20
C GLY A 106 16.45 25.07 -12.85
N CYS A 107 15.51 24.24 -12.38
CA CYS A 107 15.56 23.67 -11.02
C CYS A 107 16.70 22.65 -10.80
N MET A 108 17.33 22.17 -11.87
CA MET A 108 18.45 21.23 -11.83
C MET A 108 19.79 21.87 -12.22
N GLU A 109 19.90 23.20 -12.24
CA GLU A 109 21.18 23.87 -12.46
C GLU A 109 22.24 23.38 -11.45
N GLY A 110 23.36 22.85 -11.96
CA GLY A 110 24.44 22.28 -11.13
C GLY A 110 24.14 20.90 -10.54
N ARG A 111 23.11 20.21 -11.04
CA ARG A 111 22.71 18.85 -10.61
C ARG A 111 22.70 17.88 -11.78
N THR A 112 22.87 16.61 -11.47
CA THR A 112 22.73 15.50 -12.41
C THR A 112 21.25 15.16 -12.58
N LEU A 113 20.82 15.00 -13.83
CA LEU A 113 19.52 14.45 -14.19
C LEU A 113 19.68 12.95 -14.42
N TYR A 114 19.07 12.15 -13.55
CA TYR A 114 19.00 10.70 -13.65
C TYR A 114 17.76 10.28 -14.42
N VAL A 115 17.94 9.52 -15.49
CA VAL A 115 16.87 8.86 -16.24
C VAL A 115 16.75 7.44 -15.71
N ILE A 116 15.60 7.10 -15.09
CA ILE A 116 15.38 5.87 -14.33
C ILE A 116 14.28 5.04 -15.04
N PRO A 117 14.61 4.17 -16.00
CA PRO A 117 13.65 3.24 -16.59
C PRO A 117 13.27 2.17 -15.57
N TYR A 118 11.98 1.87 -15.41
CA TYR A 118 11.52 0.83 -14.50
C TYR A 118 10.29 0.07 -15.02
N CYS A 119 10.13 -1.15 -14.53
CA CYS A 119 8.95 -1.99 -14.74
C CYS A 119 8.23 -2.27 -13.42
N MET A 120 6.93 -2.02 -13.39
CA MET A 120 6.03 -2.37 -12.30
C MET A 120 5.46 -3.77 -12.54
N GLY A 121 5.90 -4.72 -11.73
CA GLY A 121 5.58 -6.15 -11.78
C GLY A 121 6.62 -7.00 -12.53
N PRO A 122 6.41 -8.33 -12.61
CA PRO A 122 7.35 -9.23 -13.27
C PRO A 122 7.61 -8.80 -14.72
N ILE A 123 8.87 -8.78 -15.15
CA ILE A 123 9.29 -8.15 -16.42
C ILE A 123 8.56 -8.71 -17.66
N ASP A 124 8.13 -9.97 -17.62
CA ASP A 124 7.41 -10.65 -18.70
C ASP A 124 5.89 -10.70 -18.49
N SER A 125 5.37 -10.08 -17.42
CA SER A 125 3.93 -10.06 -17.17
C SER A 125 3.20 -9.15 -18.17
N PRO A 126 2.07 -9.60 -18.76
CA PRO A 126 1.22 -8.74 -19.59
C PRO A 126 0.49 -7.68 -18.75
N LEU A 127 0.35 -7.89 -17.44
CA LEU A 127 -0.27 -6.92 -16.54
C LEU A 127 0.71 -5.83 -16.09
N SER A 128 2.02 -6.06 -16.25
CA SER A 128 3.05 -5.07 -15.93
C SER A 128 2.98 -3.84 -16.82
N ARG A 129 3.34 -2.69 -16.25
CA ARG A 129 3.44 -1.40 -16.94
C ARG A 129 4.83 -0.82 -16.67
N CYS A 130 5.40 -0.19 -17.68
CA CYS A 130 6.70 0.47 -17.56
C CYS A 130 6.53 1.97 -17.36
N GLY A 131 7.53 2.57 -16.72
CA GLY A 131 7.66 4.01 -16.60
C GLY A 131 9.11 4.44 -16.74
N VAL A 132 9.29 5.72 -16.99
CA VAL A 132 10.59 6.38 -16.85
C VAL A 132 10.40 7.53 -15.89
N GLU A 133 11.18 7.50 -14.81
CA GLU A 133 11.26 8.60 -13.86
C GLU A 133 12.53 9.40 -14.14
N ILE A 134 12.40 10.72 -14.27
CA ILE A 134 13.51 11.66 -14.31
C ILE A 134 13.60 12.32 -12.94
N SER A 135 14.77 12.29 -12.32
CA SER A 135 15.01 12.83 -10.98
C SER A 135 16.39 13.46 -10.86
N ASP A 136 16.54 14.47 -10.01
CA ASP A 136 17.83 15.05 -9.61
C ASP A 136 18.40 14.46 -8.31
N SER A 137 17.76 13.41 -7.77
CA SER A 137 18.12 12.83 -6.48
C SER A 137 18.70 11.42 -6.62
N PRO A 138 19.99 11.20 -6.28
CA PRO A 138 20.57 9.85 -6.26
C PRO A 138 19.91 8.95 -5.21
N TYR A 139 19.37 9.52 -4.12
CA TYR A 139 18.59 8.80 -3.11
C TYR A 139 17.33 8.17 -3.73
N VAL A 140 16.66 8.88 -4.63
CA VAL A 140 15.51 8.35 -5.38
C VAL A 140 15.94 7.20 -6.29
N VAL A 141 17.05 7.32 -7.00
CA VAL A 141 17.57 6.27 -7.89
C VAL A 141 17.80 4.97 -7.13
N VAL A 142 18.52 5.00 -6.01
CA VAL A 142 18.85 3.79 -5.24
C VAL A 142 17.63 3.15 -4.59
N ASN A 143 16.63 3.94 -4.18
CA ASN A 143 15.37 3.42 -3.67
C ASN A 143 14.50 2.82 -4.79
N MET A 144 14.42 3.47 -5.95
CA MET A 144 13.70 2.94 -7.12
C MET A 144 14.32 1.63 -7.62
N ARG A 145 15.65 1.47 -7.51
CA ARG A 145 16.34 0.19 -7.77
C ARG A 145 15.83 -0.94 -6.88
N LEU A 146 15.61 -0.67 -5.60
CA LEU A 146 15.10 -1.68 -4.66
C LEU A 146 13.59 -1.91 -4.81
N MET A 147 12.84 -0.84 -5.07
CA MET A 147 11.37 -0.87 -5.09
C MET A 147 10.77 -1.35 -6.41
N THR A 148 11.53 -1.33 -7.51
CA THR A 148 11.03 -1.66 -8.86
C THR A 148 12.02 -2.57 -9.60
N ARG A 149 11.62 -3.10 -10.77
CA ARG A 149 12.59 -3.70 -11.70
C ARG A 149 13.17 -2.57 -12.53
N MET A 150 14.20 -1.91 -12.00
CA MET A 150 14.86 -0.74 -12.58
C MET A 150 16.00 -1.13 -13.54
N GLY A 151 16.21 -0.33 -14.57
CA GLY A 151 17.42 -0.35 -15.39
C GLY A 151 17.24 -0.92 -16.79
N SER A 152 18.29 -1.54 -17.31
CA SER A 152 18.41 -1.92 -18.73
C SER A 152 17.27 -2.81 -19.24
N ALA A 153 16.84 -3.80 -18.44
CA ALA A 153 15.75 -4.70 -18.84
C ALA A 153 14.39 -3.98 -18.98
N ALA A 154 14.13 -2.98 -18.12
CA ALA A 154 12.94 -2.15 -18.25
C ALA A 154 13.04 -1.23 -19.47
N LEU A 155 14.22 -0.66 -19.74
CA LEU A 155 14.45 0.14 -20.94
C LEU A 155 14.22 -0.67 -22.22
N GLU A 156 14.76 -1.89 -22.31
CA GLU A 156 14.55 -2.79 -23.44
C GLU A 156 13.05 -3.08 -23.68
N ARG A 157 12.29 -3.27 -22.59
CA ARG A 157 10.84 -3.45 -22.66
C ARG A 157 10.13 -2.19 -23.16
N ILE A 158 10.51 -1.01 -22.66
CA ILE A 158 9.95 0.28 -23.10
C ILE A 158 10.22 0.50 -24.59
N GLU A 159 11.43 0.23 -25.06
CA GLU A 159 11.81 0.36 -26.48
C GLU A 159 11.02 -0.59 -27.38
N ARG A 160 10.72 -1.79 -26.89
CA ARG A 160 9.90 -2.78 -27.61
C ARG A 160 8.42 -2.40 -27.66
N GLU A 161 7.86 -1.90 -26.56
CA GLU A 161 6.42 -1.63 -26.43
C GLU A 161 6.03 -0.21 -26.87
N GLY A 162 6.96 0.73 -26.82
CA GLY A 162 6.75 2.12 -27.25
C GLY A 162 5.85 2.95 -26.34
N THR A 163 5.45 2.43 -25.19
CA THR A 163 4.57 3.11 -24.22
C THR A 163 5.15 3.05 -22.81
N PHE A 164 5.09 4.15 -22.08
CA PHE A 164 5.58 4.26 -20.71
C PHE A 164 4.90 5.41 -19.97
N VAL A 165 4.80 5.31 -18.65
CA VAL A 165 4.40 6.43 -17.79
C VAL A 165 5.58 7.39 -17.62
N ARG A 166 5.33 8.69 -17.86
CA ARG A 166 6.32 9.77 -17.70
C ARG A 166 6.30 10.31 -16.28
N GLY A 167 7.38 10.13 -15.54
CA GLY A 167 7.55 10.74 -14.21
C GLY A 167 8.62 11.81 -14.26
N LEU A 168 8.30 13.05 -13.87
CA LEU A 168 9.29 14.12 -13.66
C LEU A 168 9.31 14.50 -12.19
N HIS A 169 10.49 14.44 -11.60
CA HIS A 169 10.73 14.73 -10.20
C HIS A 169 11.92 15.69 -10.04
N SER A 170 11.80 16.65 -9.12
CA SER A 170 12.95 17.39 -8.58
C SER A 170 12.72 17.66 -7.10
N VAL A 171 13.77 17.52 -6.29
CA VAL A 171 13.70 17.93 -4.88
C VAL A 171 13.60 19.45 -4.73
N GLY A 172 13.98 20.22 -5.76
CA GLY A 172 14.06 21.68 -5.73
C GLY A 172 14.90 22.17 -4.55
N GLU A 173 14.37 23.18 -3.87
CA GLU A 173 14.91 23.77 -2.63
C GLU A 173 14.27 23.18 -1.37
N LEU A 174 13.42 22.15 -1.50
CA LEU A 174 12.59 21.58 -0.43
C LEU A 174 11.66 22.59 0.27
N ASP A 175 11.39 23.74 -0.37
CA ASP A 175 10.45 24.76 0.11
C ASP A 175 9.02 24.16 0.23
N PRO A 176 8.46 24.03 1.45
CA PRO A 176 7.13 23.46 1.63
C PRO A 176 6.02 24.20 0.89
N GLU A 177 6.20 25.50 0.61
CA GLU A 177 5.23 26.32 -0.12
C GLU A 177 5.26 26.08 -1.64
N GLN A 178 6.30 25.39 -2.13
CA GLN A 178 6.47 25.06 -3.54
C GLN A 178 6.31 23.55 -3.80
N ARG A 179 5.80 22.80 -2.82
CA ARG A 179 5.64 21.35 -2.94
C ARG A 179 4.35 20.97 -3.66
N PHE A 180 4.45 20.18 -4.72
CA PHE A 180 3.29 19.69 -5.47
C PHE A 180 3.54 18.28 -6.01
N ILE A 181 2.50 17.43 -5.94
CA ILE A 181 2.51 16.11 -6.55
C ILE A 181 1.27 16.00 -7.45
N MET A 182 1.47 16.14 -8.75
CA MET A 182 0.41 16.22 -9.75
C MET A 182 0.40 14.98 -10.64
N HIS A 183 -0.80 14.45 -10.88
CA HIS A 183 -1.03 13.29 -11.73
C HIS A 183 -1.90 13.73 -12.90
N PHE A 184 -1.54 13.33 -14.11
CA PHE A 184 -2.27 13.60 -15.36
C PHE A 184 -2.64 12.24 -15.96
N PRO A 185 -3.75 11.63 -15.51
CA PRO A 185 -4.06 10.24 -15.87
C PRO A 185 -4.26 10.03 -17.38
N GLU A 186 -4.87 11.00 -18.06
CA GLU A 186 -5.13 10.99 -19.51
C GLU A 186 -3.85 11.11 -20.35
N GLU A 187 -2.78 11.67 -19.76
CA GLU A 187 -1.47 11.87 -20.40
C GLU A 187 -0.42 10.82 -19.99
N LEU A 188 -0.77 9.91 -19.08
CA LEU A 188 0.15 8.97 -18.42
C LEU A 188 1.38 9.70 -17.84
N GLN A 189 1.15 10.82 -17.16
CA GLN A 189 2.21 11.68 -16.66
C GLN A 189 2.06 11.97 -15.16
N ILE A 190 3.19 12.05 -14.48
CA ILE A 190 3.33 12.38 -13.06
C ILE A 190 4.39 13.48 -12.97
N GLN A 191 4.10 14.54 -12.24
CA GLN A 191 5.05 15.61 -11.94
C GLN A 191 5.11 15.82 -10.42
N SER A 192 6.31 15.81 -9.85
CA SER A 192 6.55 15.99 -8.43
C SER A 192 7.67 16.99 -8.18
N PHE A 193 7.44 17.96 -7.30
CA PHE A 193 8.41 18.99 -6.97
C PHE A 193 8.45 19.27 -5.47
N GLY A 194 9.64 19.55 -4.94
CA GLY A 194 9.83 20.07 -3.58
C GLY A 194 9.78 19.02 -2.47
N SER A 195 9.97 17.73 -2.79
CA SER A 195 10.00 16.64 -1.80
C SER A 195 10.85 15.47 -2.30
N GLY A 196 11.84 15.05 -1.52
CA GLY A 196 12.60 13.81 -1.74
C GLY A 196 12.04 12.60 -0.98
N TYR A 197 10.99 12.80 -0.18
CA TYR A 197 10.46 11.76 0.70
C TYR A 197 9.56 10.75 -0.01
N GLY A 198 10.00 9.48 0.00
CA GLY A 198 9.13 8.29 -0.12
C GLY A 198 8.05 8.39 -1.19
N GLY A 199 6.77 8.38 -0.78
CA GLY A 199 5.64 8.37 -1.72
C GLY A 199 5.43 9.64 -2.56
N ASN A 200 6.18 10.72 -2.30
CA ASN A 200 6.17 11.92 -3.13
C ASN A 200 7.27 11.86 -4.21
N ALA A 201 8.36 11.15 -3.94
CA ALA A 201 9.53 11.08 -4.82
C ALA A 201 9.65 9.76 -5.58
N LEU A 202 9.32 8.61 -4.97
CA LEU A 202 9.32 7.30 -5.61
C LEU A 202 8.07 7.14 -6.48
N LEU A 203 8.08 7.71 -7.69
CA LEU A 203 6.89 7.87 -8.50
C LEU A 203 6.30 6.54 -8.97
N GLY A 204 7.13 5.49 -9.09
CA GLY A 204 6.68 4.12 -9.36
C GLY A 204 5.70 3.58 -8.30
N LYS A 205 5.80 4.01 -7.04
CA LYS A 205 5.02 3.46 -5.92
C LYS A 205 3.56 3.93 -5.90
N LYS A 206 3.26 5.02 -5.21
CA LYS A 206 1.86 5.45 -5.03
C LYS A 206 1.30 6.19 -6.25
N CYS A 207 2.14 6.98 -6.91
CA CYS A 207 1.73 7.82 -8.04
C CYS A 207 1.42 6.97 -9.27
N HIS A 208 2.35 6.12 -9.71
CA HIS A 208 2.13 5.21 -10.81
C HIS A 208 1.26 4.04 -10.36
N ALA A 209 1.70 3.20 -9.41
CA ALA A 209 1.06 1.91 -9.21
C ALA A 209 -0.30 1.90 -8.50
N LEU A 210 -0.80 3.05 -8.05
CA LEU A 210 -2.20 3.20 -7.63
C LEU A 210 -2.94 4.30 -8.40
N ARG A 211 -2.45 5.55 -8.43
CA ARG A 211 -3.25 6.65 -9.04
C ARG A 211 -3.34 6.52 -10.55
N ILE A 212 -2.23 6.55 -11.27
CA ILE A 212 -2.23 6.36 -12.74
C ILE A 212 -2.74 4.97 -13.09
N ALA A 213 -2.28 3.94 -12.38
CA ALA A 213 -2.67 2.56 -12.60
C ALA A 213 -4.18 2.34 -12.43
N SER A 214 -4.83 2.91 -11.42
CA SER A 214 -6.29 2.73 -11.24
C SER A 214 -7.10 3.35 -12.38
N HIS A 215 -6.64 4.47 -12.93
CA HIS A 215 -7.25 5.07 -14.11
C HIS A 215 -7.04 4.20 -15.36
N GLN A 216 -5.82 3.70 -15.60
CA GLN A 216 -5.54 2.75 -16.69
C GLN A 216 -6.34 1.46 -16.54
N ALA A 217 -6.43 0.94 -15.32
CA ALA A 217 -7.14 -0.28 -14.99
C ALA A 217 -8.62 -0.19 -15.38
N ARG A 218 -9.26 0.98 -15.19
CA ARG A 218 -10.63 1.26 -15.62
C ARG A 218 -10.82 1.13 -17.13
N SER A 219 -9.93 1.68 -17.93
CA SER A 219 -10.08 1.65 -19.40
C SER A 219 -9.67 0.30 -19.99
N GLU A 220 -8.80 -0.44 -19.31
CA GLU A 220 -8.20 -1.69 -19.80
C GLU A 220 -8.83 -2.96 -19.19
N GLY A 221 -9.76 -2.83 -18.24
CA GLY A 221 -10.52 -3.97 -17.68
C GLY A 221 -9.75 -4.80 -16.65
N TRP A 222 -8.97 -4.16 -15.79
CA TRP A 222 -8.27 -4.78 -14.65
C TRP A 222 -8.42 -3.90 -13.39
N LEU A 223 -7.82 -4.24 -12.26
CA LEU A 223 -7.90 -3.48 -11.00
C LEU A 223 -6.51 -3.17 -10.44
N ALA A 224 -6.29 -1.94 -9.99
CA ALA A 224 -5.08 -1.54 -9.27
C ALA A 224 -5.43 -1.13 -7.84
N GLU A 225 -5.01 -1.93 -6.86
CA GLU A 225 -5.56 -1.86 -5.50
C GLU A 225 -4.48 -1.79 -4.42
N HIS A 226 -4.79 -1.08 -3.35
CA HIS A 226 -3.95 -0.96 -2.16
C HIS A 226 -4.09 -2.19 -1.26
N MET A 227 -3.67 -3.34 -1.78
CA MET A 227 -3.79 -4.64 -1.14
C MET A 227 -2.44 -5.35 -1.03
N LEU A 228 -2.24 -6.05 0.08
CA LEU A 228 -1.23 -7.11 0.15
C LEU A 228 -1.67 -8.32 -0.69
N ILE A 229 -0.73 -9.20 -1.00
CA ILE A 229 -0.96 -10.53 -1.54
C ILE A 229 -0.17 -11.54 -0.69
N VAL A 230 -0.86 -12.53 -0.15
CA VAL A 230 -0.26 -13.57 0.68
C VAL A 230 -0.71 -14.96 0.23
N GLY A 231 0.23 -15.89 0.10
CA GLY A 231 -0.03 -17.31 -0.10
C GLY A 231 -0.05 -18.03 1.24
N ILE A 232 -1.01 -18.91 1.45
CA ILE A 232 -1.14 -19.69 2.68
C ILE A 232 -1.21 -21.16 2.28
N GLU A 233 -0.24 -21.93 2.76
CA GLU A 233 -0.13 -23.36 2.54
C GLU A 233 -0.64 -24.11 3.77
N SER A 234 -1.64 -24.97 3.58
CA SER A 234 -2.16 -25.85 4.61
C SER A 234 -1.19 -27.01 4.89
N PRO A 235 -1.34 -27.73 6.01
CA PRO A 235 -0.54 -28.93 6.30
C PRO A 235 -0.65 -30.03 5.23
N ASP A 236 -1.75 -30.04 4.47
CA ASP A 236 -1.98 -30.98 3.36
C ASP A 236 -1.30 -30.54 2.05
N GLY A 237 -0.65 -29.37 2.03
CA GLY A 237 0.09 -28.82 0.89
C GLY A 237 -0.77 -28.01 -0.09
N GLU A 238 -2.04 -27.73 0.25
CA GLU A 238 -2.90 -26.87 -0.56
C GLU A 238 -2.55 -25.40 -0.33
N VAL A 239 -2.33 -24.64 -1.42
CA VAL A 239 -1.98 -23.23 -1.37
C VAL A 239 -3.16 -22.37 -1.84
N HIS A 240 -3.57 -21.44 -0.99
CA HIS A 240 -4.54 -20.40 -1.34
C HIS A 240 -3.89 -19.03 -1.30
N TYR A 241 -4.29 -18.15 -2.22
CA TYR A 241 -3.84 -16.76 -2.23
C TYR A 241 -4.96 -15.82 -1.80
N ILE A 242 -4.62 -14.88 -0.93
CA ILE A 242 -5.53 -13.86 -0.39
C ILE A 242 -4.98 -12.48 -0.74
N ALA A 243 -5.85 -11.62 -1.25
CA ALA A 243 -5.58 -10.19 -1.34
C ALA A 243 -6.22 -9.46 -0.14
N GLY A 244 -5.51 -8.52 0.48
CA GLY A 244 -5.97 -7.86 1.71
C GLY A 244 -5.86 -6.33 1.67
N ALA A 245 -6.99 -5.62 1.66
CA ALA A 245 -7.06 -4.16 1.72
C ALA A 245 -7.27 -3.68 3.16
N PHE A 246 -6.22 -3.08 3.72
CA PHE A 246 -6.28 -2.39 5.01
C PHE A 246 -5.69 -0.99 4.88
N PRO A 247 -6.28 0.05 5.48
CA PRO A 247 -5.69 1.38 5.55
C PRO A 247 -4.27 1.36 6.13
N SER A 248 -3.54 2.46 5.96
CA SER A 248 -2.19 2.58 6.52
C SER A 248 -2.19 2.29 8.03
N GLN A 249 -1.19 1.53 8.51
CA GLN A 249 -1.05 1.09 9.91
C GLN A 249 -2.18 0.18 10.44
N CYS A 250 -2.99 -0.42 9.55
CA CYS A 250 -4.02 -1.40 9.93
C CYS A 250 -3.61 -2.87 9.71
N GLY A 251 -2.30 -3.15 9.58
CA GLY A 251 -1.75 -4.51 9.64
C GLY A 251 -1.41 -5.18 8.31
N LYS A 252 -1.38 -4.47 7.17
CA LYS A 252 -1.02 -5.06 5.86
C LYS A 252 0.31 -5.83 5.91
N THR A 253 1.42 -5.15 6.23
CA THR A 253 2.75 -5.76 6.26
C THR A 253 2.85 -6.92 7.27
N ASN A 254 2.21 -6.79 8.43
CA ASN A 254 2.16 -7.88 9.42
C ASN A 254 1.41 -9.11 8.90
N LEU A 255 0.30 -8.93 8.17
CA LEU A 255 -0.47 -10.03 7.61
C LEU A 255 0.22 -10.68 6.41
N ALA A 256 0.84 -9.87 5.53
CA ALA A 256 1.58 -10.35 4.37
C ALA A 256 2.76 -11.25 4.76
N MET A 257 3.40 -10.93 5.89
CA MET A 257 4.58 -11.63 6.43
C MET A 257 4.25 -12.43 7.70
N LEU A 258 2.99 -12.81 7.89
CA LEU A 258 2.52 -13.47 9.10
C LEU A 258 3.32 -14.76 9.36
N ILE A 259 3.67 -14.98 10.63
CA ILE A 259 4.22 -16.26 11.09
C ILE A 259 3.10 -16.97 11.85
N PRO A 260 2.66 -18.17 11.40
CA PRO A 260 1.68 -18.95 12.14
C PRO A 260 2.16 -19.20 13.58
N PRO A 261 1.26 -19.18 14.57
CA PRO A 261 1.64 -19.48 15.94
C PRO A 261 2.08 -20.94 16.06
N GLU A 262 2.82 -21.28 17.11
CA GLU A 262 3.32 -22.65 17.34
C GLU A 262 2.19 -23.70 17.37
N SER A 263 0.96 -23.29 17.71
CA SER A 263 -0.25 -24.12 17.69
C SER A 263 -0.74 -24.51 16.28
N TYR A 264 -0.14 -24.00 15.21
CA TYR A 264 -0.47 -24.28 13.81
C TYR A 264 0.67 -25.01 13.08
N PRO A 265 1.07 -26.23 13.53
CA PRO A 265 2.15 -26.96 12.89
C PRO A 265 1.80 -27.31 11.44
N GLY A 266 2.76 -27.13 10.54
CA GLY A 266 2.63 -27.47 9.12
C GLY A 266 2.01 -26.37 8.26
N TRP A 267 1.36 -25.36 8.85
CA TRP A 267 0.92 -24.18 8.10
C TRP A 267 2.12 -23.30 7.72
N LYS A 268 2.13 -22.82 6.48
CA LYS A 268 3.14 -21.86 6.00
C LYS A 268 2.48 -20.66 5.36
N VAL A 269 3.14 -19.52 5.47
CA VAL A 269 2.71 -18.26 4.87
C VAL A 269 3.83 -17.76 3.97
N TRP A 270 3.45 -17.34 2.77
CA TRP A 270 4.32 -16.95 1.68
C TRP A 270 4.00 -15.50 1.25
N THR A 271 4.94 -14.59 1.43
CA THR A 271 4.82 -13.18 1.06
C THR A 271 4.93 -13.03 -0.46
N VAL A 272 3.88 -12.52 -1.11
CA VAL A 272 3.91 -12.14 -2.53
C VAL A 272 4.05 -10.63 -2.69
N GLY A 273 3.34 -9.85 -1.87
CA GLY A 273 3.44 -8.39 -1.79
C GLY A 273 2.71 -7.86 -0.57
N ASP A 274 3.06 -6.67 -0.07
CA ASP A 274 2.51 -6.15 1.19
C ASP A 274 1.66 -4.88 1.04
N ASP A 275 1.64 -4.25 -0.13
CA ASP A 275 1.09 -2.90 -0.26
C ASP A 275 0.25 -2.68 -1.53
N ILE A 276 0.67 -3.22 -2.69
CA ILE A 276 -0.03 -3.02 -3.97
C ILE A 276 -0.33 -4.35 -4.65
N CYS A 277 -1.53 -4.45 -5.22
CA CYS A 277 -2.02 -5.62 -5.94
C CYS A 277 -2.64 -5.17 -7.27
N TRP A 278 -2.14 -5.69 -8.38
CA TRP A 278 -2.79 -5.53 -9.68
C TRP A 278 -3.49 -6.83 -10.05
N MET A 279 -4.79 -6.74 -10.32
CA MET A 279 -5.65 -7.90 -10.53
C MET A 279 -6.33 -7.88 -11.89
N ARG A 280 -6.47 -9.02 -12.55
CA ARG A 280 -7.19 -9.14 -13.82
C ARG A 280 -8.00 -10.44 -13.90
N PRO A 281 -9.08 -10.49 -14.67
CA PRO A 281 -9.71 -11.75 -15.04
C PRO A 281 -8.72 -12.69 -15.74
N GLY A 282 -8.64 -13.93 -15.28
CA GLY A 282 -7.91 -15.01 -15.93
C GLY A 282 -8.76 -15.74 -16.95
N GLU A 283 -8.12 -16.47 -17.87
CA GLU A 283 -8.80 -17.32 -18.86
C GLU A 283 -9.63 -18.45 -18.23
N ASP A 284 -9.34 -18.80 -16.97
CA ASP A 284 -10.09 -19.78 -16.18
C ASP A 284 -11.28 -19.17 -15.41
N GLY A 285 -11.55 -17.87 -15.62
CA GLY A 285 -12.64 -17.13 -15.02
C GLY A 285 -12.43 -16.76 -13.55
N ARG A 286 -11.23 -16.98 -12.99
CA ARG A 286 -10.80 -16.50 -11.66
C ARG A 286 -10.14 -15.14 -11.77
N LEU A 287 -10.01 -14.44 -10.64
CA LEU A 287 -9.25 -13.19 -10.55
C LEU A 287 -7.77 -13.52 -10.22
N TRP A 288 -6.84 -13.05 -11.05
CA TRP A 288 -5.40 -13.29 -10.90
C TRP A 288 -4.67 -12.01 -10.53
N ALA A 289 -3.68 -12.11 -9.64
CA ALA A 289 -2.99 -10.97 -9.05
C ALA A 289 -1.47 -11.00 -9.23
N ILE A 290 -0.85 -9.84 -9.46
CA ILE A 290 0.59 -9.61 -9.32
C ILE A 290 0.87 -8.54 -8.28
N ASN A 291 2.03 -8.64 -7.63
CA ASN A 291 2.63 -7.52 -6.91
C ASN A 291 3.46 -6.69 -7.92
N PRO A 292 3.13 -5.42 -8.17
CA PRO A 292 3.93 -4.58 -9.05
C PRO A 292 5.28 -4.16 -8.45
N GLU A 293 5.46 -4.24 -7.13
CA GLU A 293 6.68 -3.80 -6.44
C GLU A 293 7.74 -4.91 -6.37
N ALA A 294 9.01 -4.52 -6.34
CA ALA A 294 10.18 -5.42 -6.17
C ALA A 294 10.81 -5.32 -4.77
N GLY A 295 10.36 -4.35 -3.98
CA GLY A 295 10.89 -4.05 -2.66
C GLY A 295 9.79 -3.66 -1.69
N LEU A 296 10.20 -3.38 -0.46
CA LEU A 296 9.33 -3.01 0.63
C LEU A 296 9.73 -1.64 1.16
N PHE A 297 8.78 -0.70 1.20
CA PHE A 297 8.96 0.63 1.78
C PHE A 297 8.16 0.74 3.09
N GLY A 298 8.55 -0.08 4.06
CA GLY A 298 7.79 -0.32 5.29
C GLY A 298 8.01 0.74 6.36
N VAL A 299 7.04 0.90 7.26
CA VAL A 299 7.18 1.74 8.47
C VAL A 299 8.06 1.01 9.48
N ALA A 300 9.12 1.66 9.96
CA ALA A 300 10.02 1.05 10.94
C ALA A 300 9.38 0.96 12.35
N PRO A 301 8.85 2.05 12.95
CA PRO A 301 8.26 2.02 14.29
C PRO A 301 7.17 0.94 14.44
N GLY A 302 7.24 0.20 15.54
CA GLY A 302 6.35 -0.93 15.83
C GLY A 302 6.78 -2.27 15.22
N THR A 303 7.75 -2.29 14.29
CA THR A 303 8.37 -3.53 13.80
C THR A 303 9.29 -4.10 14.88
N GLY A 304 8.97 -5.29 15.39
CA GLY A 304 9.64 -5.87 16.55
C GLY A 304 9.52 -7.40 16.56
N PRO A 305 10.23 -8.08 17.49
CA PRO A 305 10.30 -9.55 17.54
C PRO A 305 8.96 -10.21 17.88
N ASN A 306 8.01 -9.46 18.44
CA ASN A 306 6.68 -9.97 18.76
C ASN A 306 5.60 -9.52 17.76
N THR A 307 5.95 -8.69 16.78
CA THR A 307 4.99 -8.10 15.84
C THR A 307 5.26 -8.53 14.39
N ASN A 308 6.52 -8.52 13.96
CA ASN A 308 6.92 -8.97 12.62
C ASN A 308 8.38 -9.45 12.57
N PRO A 309 8.65 -10.70 12.99
CA PRO A 309 10.01 -11.26 12.95
C PRO A 309 10.58 -11.41 11.53
N ASN A 310 9.73 -11.69 10.55
CA ASN A 310 10.13 -11.77 9.14
C ASN A 310 10.65 -10.43 8.63
N ALA A 311 9.95 -9.33 8.95
CA ALA A 311 10.45 -8.00 8.64
C ALA A 311 11.78 -7.73 9.35
N LEU A 312 11.92 -7.99 10.66
CA LEU A 312 13.19 -7.76 11.34
C LEU A 312 14.37 -8.50 10.70
N ALA A 313 14.22 -9.80 10.42
CA ALA A 313 15.29 -10.61 9.83
C ALA A 313 15.73 -10.09 8.45
N MET A 314 14.82 -9.47 7.70
CA MET A 314 15.12 -8.84 6.42
C MET A 314 16.00 -7.60 6.56
N LEU A 315 15.85 -6.85 7.66
CA LEU A 315 16.47 -5.55 7.90
C LEU A 315 17.91 -5.63 8.44
N ASP A 316 18.42 -6.83 8.67
CA ASP A 316 19.78 -7.08 9.17
C ASP A 316 20.85 -6.88 8.07
N SER A 317 20.49 -6.68 6.80
CA SER A 317 21.45 -6.41 5.72
C SER A 317 20.83 -5.66 4.54
N ASP A 318 21.67 -5.06 3.69
CA ASP A 318 21.30 -4.48 2.39
C ASP A 318 20.05 -3.58 2.42
N THR A 319 19.90 -2.79 3.49
CA THR A 319 18.69 -2.00 3.77
C THR A 319 19.02 -0.51 3.87
N ILE A 320 18.23 0.32 3.20
CA ILE A 320 18.26 1.78 3.38
C ILE A 320 17.22 2.14 4.44
N PHE A 321 17.65 2.73 5.55
CA PHE A 321 16.77 3.29 6.55
C PHE A 321 16.60 4.79 6.34
N THR A 322 15.41 5.31 6.67
CA THR A 322 15.10 6.74 6.56
C THR A 322 14.49 7.25 7.85
N ASN A 323 15.13 8.23 8.48
CA ASN A 323 14.67 8.88 9.71
C ASN A 323 14.51 7.97 10.92
N VAL A 324 15.32 6.92 11.04
CA VAL A 324 15.42 6.13 12.28
C VAL A 324 16.47 6.74 13.22
N GLY A 325 16.40 6.39 14.51
CA GLY A 325 17.49 6.67 15.46
C GLY A 325 18.63 5.69 15.26
N VAL A 326 19.76 5.92 15.94
CA VAL A 326 20.90 4.99 15.98
C VAL A 326 21.43 4.79 17.39
N THR A 327 21.96 3.61 17.68
CA THR A 327 22.67 3.30 18.92
C THR A 327 24.07 3.95 18.96
N ALA A 328 24.79 3.80 20.07
CA ALA A 328 26.14 4.37 20.23
C ALA A 328 27.20 3.75 19.30
N ASP A 329 26.90 2.58 18.76
CA ASP A 329 27.71 1.83 17.79
C ASP A 329 27.05 1.81 16.40
N ASP A 330 26.22 2.81 16.07
CA ASP A 330 25.63 3.05 14.75
C ASP A 330 24.72 1.92 14.22
N GLN A 331 24.04 1.19 15.09
CA GLN A 331 22.96 0.27 14.71
C GLN A 331 21.62 1.03 14.60
N PRO A 332 20.75 0.70 13.63
CA PRO A 332 19.45 1.35 13.50
C PRO A 332 18.53 1.05 14.69
N TRP A 333 17.77 2.05 15.13
CA TRP A 333 16.87 1.95 16.28
C TRP A 333 15.56 2.70 16.06
N TRP A 334 14.46 2.14 16.57
CA TRP A 334 13.14 2.77 16.57
C TRP A 334 12.29 2.25 17.73
N GLU A 335 11.23 3.01 18.05
CA GLU A 335 10.24 2.65 19.05
C GLU A 335 9.58 1.30 18.70
N GLY A 336 9.73 0.31 19.59
CA GLY A 336 9.20 -1.04 19.41
C GLY A 336 10.18 -2.08 18.85
N LYS A 337 11.42 -1.71 18.52
CA LYS A 337 12.44 -2.67 18.00
C LYS A 337 12.78 -3.79 19.00
N GLY A 338 12.78 -3.49 20.31
CA GLY A 338 12.90 -4.46 21.39
C GLY A 338 14.19 -4.37 22.21
N SER A 339 15.36 -4.23 21.57
CA SER A 339 16.67 -4.19 22.25
C SER A 339 17.53 -2.99 21.84
N GLY A 340 18.55 -2.69 22.66
CA GLY A 340 19.44 -1.54 22.49
C GLY A 340 18.85 -0.23 23.04
N ALA A 341 19.68 0.80 23.11
CA ALA A 341 19.28 2.15 23.47
C ALA A 341 19.76 3.14 22.39
N PRO A 342 18.90 4.06 21.93
CA PRO A 342 19.30 5.04 20.94
C PRO A 342 20.26 6.04 21.58
N ALA A 343 21.35 6.35 20.89
CA ALA A 343 22.29 7.41 21.21
C ALA A 343 21.96 8.69 20.47
N LEU A 344 21.52 8.60 19.21
CA LEU A 344 21.07 9.73 18.40
C LEU A 344 19.64 9.52 17.91
N ASN A 345 18.85 10.60 17.88
CA ASN A 345 17.55 10.60 17.23
C ASN A 345 17.68 10.74 15.70
N TRP A 346 16.56 10.69 15.00
CA TRP A 346 16.48 10.78 13.55
C TRP A 346 16.95 12.12 12.96
N LYS A 347 17.03 13.17 13.78
CA LYS A 347 17.60 14.47 13.41
C LYS A 347 19.12 14.53 13.62
N GLY A 348 19.73 13.45 14.14
CA GLY A 348 21.15 13.40 14.49
C GLY A 348 21.49 14.06 15.84
N GLU A 349 20.50 14.36 16.68
CA GLU A 349 20.69 14.97 17.99
C GLU A 349 20.87 13.88 19.06
N ALA A 350 21.62 14.19 20.13
CA ALA A 350 21.75 13.28 21.26
C ALA A 350 20.38 12.92 21.85
N TYR A 351 20.09 11.63 21.95
CA TYR A 351 18.81 11.15 22.45
C TYR A 351 18.69 11.32 23.97
N GLY A 352 17.56 11.87 24.42
CA GLY A 352 17.16 11.90 25.82
C GLY A 352 15.65 12.08 25.99
N PRO A 353 15.11 12.00 27.22
CA PRO A 353 13.66 12.14 27.48
C PRO A 353 13.04 13.44 26.95
N ALA A 354 13.85 14.48 26.76
CA ALA A 354 13.41 15.78 26.25
C ALA A 354 13.42 15.88 24.71
N THR A 355 14.00 14.92 23.99
CA THR A 355 14.19 14.95 22.52
C THR A 355 13.31 13.92 21.78
N ALA A 356 12.33 13.32 22.47
CA ALA A 356 11.48 12.26 21.92
C ALA A 356 10.67 12.73 20.69
N PRO A 357 10.44 11.87 19.67
CA PRO A 357 10.83 10.45 19.56
C PRO A 357 12.23 10.22 18.98
N ALA A 358 12.82 9.03 19.19
CA ALA A 358 14.13 8.68 18.62
C ALA A 358 14.05 8.46 17.11
N ALA A 359 13.07 7.68 16.64
CA ALA A 359 12.76 7.58 15.22
C ALA A 359 11.56 8.47 14.88
N HIS A 360 11.52 9.02 13.66
CA HIS A 360 10.32 9.70 13.20
C HIS A 360 9.15 8.69 13.16
N PRO A 361 7.90 9.03 13.57
CA PRO A 361 6.79 8.07 13.55
C PRO A 361 6.47 7.48 12.17
N ASN A 362 6.85 8.20 11.10
CA ASN A 362 6.75 7.76 9.71
C ASN A 362 8.12 7.42 9.10
N SER A 363 9.11 7.08 9.93
CA SER A 363 10.41 6.57 9.47
C SER A 363 10.25 5.23 8.77
N ARG A 364 11.16 4.96 7.84
CA ARG A 364 11.02 3.90 6.85
C ARG A 364 12.25 3.02 6.78
N PHE A 365 12.04 1.83 6.25
CA PHE A 365 13.08 1.01 5.66
C PHE A 365 12.74 0.73 4.20
N THR A 366 13.76 0.63 3.36
CA THR A 366 13.69 0.16 1.98
C THR A 366 14.59 -1.05 1.85
N ALA A 367 14.00 -2.21 1.53
CA ALA A 367 14.75 -3.45 1.32
C ALA A 367 14.16 -4.23 0.14
N SER A 368 14.96 -5.11 -0.46
CA SER A 368 14.45 -6.04 -1.48
C SER A 368 13.45 -7.01 -0.84
N ILE A 369 12.30 -7.23 -1.48
CA ILE A 369 11.31 -8.18 -0.96
C ILE A 369 11.87 -9.63 -0.91
N LYS A 370 12.89 -9.92 -1.73
CA LYS A 370 13.56 -11.22 -1.80
C LYS A 370 14.38 -11.55 -0.55
N GLN A 371 14.70 -10.54 0.27
CA GLN A 371 15.35 -10.75 1.57
C GLN A 371 14.35 -11.19 2.65
N CYS A 372 13.03 -11.09 2.41
CA CYS A 372 12.04 -11.55 3.35
C CYS A 372 12.12 -13.09 3.49
N PRO A 373 12.26 -13.64 4.71
CA PRO A 373 12.37 -15.10 4.89
C PRO A 373 11.16 -15.90 4.36
N SER A 374 9.99 -15.27 4.29
CA SER A 374 8.76 -15.86 3.75
C SER A 374 8.51 -15.51 2.29
N TYR A 375 9.47 -14.93 1.57
CA TYR A 375 9.31 -14.55 0.17
C TYR A 375 8.84 -15.73 -0.70
N SER A 376 7.86 -15.49 -1.56
CA SER A 376 7.35 -16.46 -2.52
C SER A 376 7.98 -16.27 -3.90
N GLU A 377 8.52 -17.33 -4.50
CA GLU A 377 8.95 -17.29 -5.91
C GLU A 377 7.78 -17.00 -6.87
N ALA A 378 6.53 -17.29 -6.45
CA ALA A 378 5.34 -16.96 -7.21
C ALA A 378 5.14 -15.43 -7.40
N ALA A 379 5.82 -14.59 -6.64
CA ALA A 379 5.81 -13.14 -6.82
C ALA A 379 6.39 -12.67 -8.16
N GLU A 380 7.25 -13.47 -8.79
CA GLU A 380 7.83 -13.19 -10.12
C GLU A 380 7.11 -13.94 -11.25
N ALA A 381 6.02 -14.67 -10.95
CA ALA A 381 5.28 -15.40 -11.97
C ALA A 381 4.60 -14.41 -12.93
N PRO A 382 4.88 -14.43 -14.25
CA PRO A 382 4.32 -13.47 -15.19
C PRO A 382 2.79 -13.45 -15.24
N ARG A 383 2.16 -14.60 -14.96
CA ARG A 383 0.69 -14.74 -14.92
C ARG A 383 0.07 -14.24 -13.61
N GLY A 384 0.86 -14.06 -12.57
CA GLY A 384 0.40 -13.83 -11.21
C GLY A 384 -0.09 -15.08 -10.49
N VAL A 385 -0.84 -14.88 -9.40
CA VAL A 385 -1.42 -15.93 -8.56
C VAL A 385 -2.95 -15.84 -8.56
N PRO A 386 -3.68 -16.97 -8.56
CA PRO A 386 -5.15 -16.96 -8.54
C PRO A 386 -5.67 -16.68 -7.13
N LEU A 387 -6.49 -15.65 -6.98
CA LEU A 387 -7.06 -15.27 -5.68
C LEU A 387 -8.20 -16.22 -5.28
N SER A 388 -8.13 -16.73 -4.05
CA SER A 388 -9.23 -17.45 -3.41
C SER A 388 -10.15 -16.50 -2.65
N ALA A 389 -9.58 -15.43 -2.04
CA ALA A 389 -10.33 -14.45 -1.27
C ALA A 389 -9.80 -13.02 -1.43
N VAL A 390 -10.71 -12.06 -1.27
CA VAL A 390 -10.39 -10.65 -1.02
C VAL A 390 -10.86 -10.32 0.40
N VAL A 391 -9.99 -9.70 1.20
CA VAL A 391 -10.26 -9.36 2.59
C VAL A 391 -10.14 -7.86 2.78
N PHE A 392 -11.22 -7.22 3.21
CA PHE A 392 -11.23 -5.83 3.67
C PHE A 392 -11.05 -5.77 5.19
N GLY A 393 -10.54 -4.66 5.71
CA GLY A 393 -10.61 -4.39 7.13
C GLY A 393 -10.07 -3.02 7.52
N GLY A 394 -10.40 -2.61 8.73
CA GLY A 394 -9.97 -1.34 9.30
C GLY A 394 -9.98 -1.39 10.82
N ARG A 395 -9.42 -0.36 11.46
CA ARG A 395 -9.46 -0.25 12.91
C ARG A 395 -10.84 0.21 13.36
N ARG A 396 -11.59 -0.69 14.00
CA ARG A 396 -12.92 -0.41 14.57
C ARG A 396 -12.99 -0.98 15.98
N ALA A 397 -13.05 -0.13 17.00
CA ALA A 397 -13.19 -0.58 18.38
C ALA A 397 -14.54 -1.29 18.63
N GLN A 398 -15.58 -0.91 17.88
CA GLN A 398 -16.95 -1.41 18.01
C GLN A 398 -17.56 -1.71 16.63
N LEU A 399 -18.81 -2.20 16.62
CA LEU A 399 -19.64 -2.56 15.46
C LEU A 399 -19.18 -3.80 14.68
N MET A 400 -17.96 -3.78 14.15
CA MET A 400 -17.51 -4.80 13.19
C MET A 400 -17.14 -6.12 13.89
N PRO A 401 -17.70 -7.27 13.46
CA PRO A 401 -17.26 -8.59 13.89
C PRO A 401 -15.80 -8.87 13.53
N LEU A 402 -15.20 -9.85 14.20
CA LEU A 402 -13.81 -10.29 13.96
C LEU A 402 -13.61 -10.72 12.50
N VAL A 403 -14.56 -11.46 11.94
CA VAL A 403 -14.62 -11.83 10.53
C VAL A 403 -16.07 -11.99 10.08
N LEU A 404 -16.32 -11.56 8.86
CA LEU A 404 -17.62 -11.56 8.19
C LEU A 404 -17.39 -11.92 6.72
N GLN A 405 -18.21 -12.82 6.16
CA GLN A 405 -18.21 -13.16 4.74
C GLN A 405 -19.35 -12.44 4.03
N ALA A 406 -19.07 -11.85 2.86
CA ALA A 406 -20.10 -11.30 2.00
C ALA A 406 -20.95 -12.40 1.34
N ASP A 407 -22.24 -12.11 1.15
CA ASP A 407 -23.22 -13.04 0.54
C ASP A 407 -23.05 -13.15 -0.98
N SER A 408 -22.53 -12.09 -1.60
CA SER A 408 -22.29 -11.98 -3.05
C SER A 408 -21.12 -11.03 -3.32
N TRP A 409 -20.74 -10.92 -4.60
CA TRP A 409 -19.74 -9.94 -5.03
C TRP A 409 -20.19 -8.51 -4.73
N GLU A 410 -21.44 -8.16 -5.07
CA GLU A 410 -22.03 -6.84 -4.84
C GLU A 410 -22.05 -6.47 -3.35
N HIS A 411 -22.41 -7.44 -2.49
CA HIS A 411 -22.32 -7.28 -1.03
C HIS A 411 -20.87 -6.99 -0.59
N GLY A 412 -19.91 -7.71 -1.16
CA GLY A 412 -18.49 -7.47 -0.89
C GLY A 412 -18.01 -6.09 -1.36
N VAL A 413 -18.47 -5.61 -2.53
CA VAL A 413 -18.18 -4.24 -2.99
C VAL A 413 -18.80 -3.21 -2.05
N LEU A 414 -20.01 -3.43 -1.53
CA LEU A 414 -20.60 -2.56 -0.51
C LEU A 414 -19.78 -2.55 0.78
N MET A 415 -19.29 -3.71 1.24
CA MET A 415 -18.40 -3.79 2.42
C MET A 415 -17.12 -2.98 2.20
N GLY A 416 -16.49 -3.11 1.04
CA GLY A 416 -15.30 -2.34 0.68
C GLY A 416 -15.61 -0.83 0.58
N ALA A 417 -16.72 -0.46 -0.05
CA ALA A 417 -17.13 0.94 -0.24
C ALA A 417 -17.46 1.63 1.09
N GLY A 418 -18.09 0.89 2.00
CA GLY A 418 -18.43 1.33 3.34
C GLY A 418 -17.27 1.30 4.32
N MET A 419 -16.10 0.81 3.94
CA MET A 419 -14.99 0.61 4.87
C MET A 419 -14.60 1.92 5.58
N ALA A 420 -14.44 1.82 6.89
CA ALA A 420 -14.01 2.93 7.75
C ALA A 420 -12.96 2.45 8.74
N SER A 421 -12.11 3.39 9.15
CA SER A 421 -11.08 3.15 10.15
C SER A 421 -10.98 4.35 11.07
N GLU A 422 -10.74 4.09 12.36
CA GLU A 422 -10.35 5.12 13.31
C GLU A 422 -9.01 5.75 12.92
N THR A 423 -8.91 7.08 13.04
CA THR A 423 -7.67 7.83 12.86
C THR A 423 -6.61 7.36 13.85
N THR A 424 -5.42 7.06 13.32
CA THR A 424 -4.21 6.79 14.10
C THR A 424 -3.47 8.10 14.37
N ALA A 425 -2.47 8.07 15.27
CA ALA A 425 -1.64 9.23 15.60
C ALA A 425 -0.83 9.80 14.40
N ALA A 426 -0.85 9.14 13.24
CA ALA A 426 -0.11 9.54 12.05
C ALA A 426 -0.93 10.38 11.04
N ALA A 427 -2.25 10.45 11.19
CA ALA A 427 -3.06 11.42 10.45
C ALA A 427 -3.13 12.73 11.24
N THR A 428 -3.11 13.88 10.56
CA THR A 428 -3.13 15.23 11.15
C THR A 428 -4.47 15.61 11.81
N GLY A 429 -5.17 14.66 12.44
CA GLY A 429 -6.47 14.85 13.09
C GLY A 429 -6.54 14.26 14.51
N ALA A 430 -7.68 14.46 15.19
CA ALA A 430 -7.92 13.87 16.50
C ALA A 430 -7.93 12.35 16.42
N VAL A 431 -7.26 11.66 17.37
CA VAL A 431 -7.18 10.19 17.46
C VAL A 431 -8.55 9.60 17.80
N GLY A 432 -8.92 8.49 17.15
CA GLY A 432 -10.17 7.77 17.43
C GLY A 432 -11.40 8.28 16.66
N VAL A 433 -11.23 9.19 15.71
CA VAL A 433 -12.33 9.63 14.82
C VAL A 433 -12.46 8.62 13.69
N VAL A 434 -13.66 8.08 13.48
CA VAL A 434 -13.95 7.18 12.36
C VAL A 434 -13.93 7.97 11.05
N ARG A 435 -13.03 7.61 10.13
CA ARG A 435 -12.95 8.15 8.77
C ARG A 435 -13.25 7.05 7.77
N ARG A 436 -14.09 7.34 6.78
CA ARG A 436 -14.32 6.45 5.63
C ARG A 436 -13.05 6.37 4.79
N ASP A 437 -12.60 5.16 4.52
CA ASP A 437 -11.49 4.86 3.62
C ASP A 437 -11.88 3.70 2.68
N PRO A 438 -12.78 3.96 1.72
CA PRO A 438 -13.31 2.95 0.80
C PRO A 438 -12.18 2.16 0.14
N MET A 439 -12.22 0.83 0.24
CA MET A 439 -11.23 -0.10 -0.30
C MET A 439 -9.76 0.20 0.10
N ALA A 440 -9.54 1.03 1.14
CA ALA A 440 -8.24 1.58 1.53
C ALA A 440 -7.60 2.45 0.42
N MET A 441 -8.42 2.98 -0.49
CA MET A 441 -8.01 3.70 -1.69
C MET A 441 -8.26 5.21 -1.61
N LYS A 442 -8.75 5.76 -0.48
CA LYS A 442 -9.11 7.18 -0.35
C LYS A 442 -8.04 8.15 -0.83
N PRO A 443 -6.74 7.98 -0.49
CA PRO A 443 -5.71 8.90 -0.96
C PRO A 443 -5.07 8.47 -2.29
N PHE A 444 -5.54 7.40 -2.93
CA PHE A 444 -4.83 6.71 -4.02
C PHE A 444 -5.64 6.44 -5.29
N CYS A 445 -6.96 6.56 -5.28
CA CYS A 445 -7.75 6.39 -6.50
C CYS A 445 -7.57 7.58 -7.44
N GLY A 446 -7.12 7.33 -8.66
CA GLY A 446 -6.82 8.36 -9.67
C GLY A 446 -8.04 8.89 -10.42
N TYR A 447 -9.26 8.58 -9.97
CA TYR A 447 -10.51 9.04 -10.57
C TYR A 447 -11.67 8.99 -9.56
N ASN A 448 -12.86 9.36 -10.02
CA ASN A 448 -14.08 9.46 -9.22
C ASN A 448 -14.48 8.12 -8.56
N PHE A 449 -14.72 8.16 -7.25
CA PHE A 449 -15.13 6.97 -6.48
C PHE A 449 -16.45 6.34 -6.92
N GLY A 450 -17.43 7.11 -7.38
CA GLY A 450 -18.67 6.55 -7.94
C GLY A 450 -18.38 5.61 -9.12
N ASP A 451 -17.53 6.05 -10.04
CA ASP A 451 -17.09 5.24 -11.18
C ASP A 451 -16.21 4.07 -10.74
N TYR A 452 -15.36 4.25 -9.73
CA TYR A 452 -14.49 3.20 -9.20
C TYR A 452 -15.30 2.06 -8.59
N TRP A 453 -16.34 2.36 -7.83
CA TRP A 453 -17.25 1.35 -7.30
C TRP A 453 -18.04 0.67 -8.40
N GLN A 454 -18.51 1.42 -9.41
CA GLN A 454 -19.17 0.83 -10.57
C GLN A 454 -18.23 -0.11 -11.33
N HIS A 455 -16.95 0.24 -11.44
CA HIS A 455 -15.95 -0.63 -12.03
C HIS A 455 -15.78 -1.93 -11.24
N TRP A 456 -15.71 -1.88 -9.90
CA TRP A 456 -15.73 -3.09 -9.08
C TRP A 456 -16.98 -3.95 -9.31
N LEU A 457 -18.17 -3.35 -9.42
CA LEU A 457 -19.40 -4.09 -9.72
C LEU A 457 -19.34 -4.75 -11.11
N ASN A 458 -18.86 -4.04 -12.12
CA ASN A 458 -18.69 -4.57 -13.48
C ASN A 458 -17.68 -5.73 -13.50
N MET A 459 -16.58 -5.63 -12.75
CA MET A 459 -15.57 -6.69 -12.66
C MET A 459 -16.16 -8.03 -12.20
N GLY A 460 -17.12 -8.01 -11.27
CA GLY A 460 -17.81 -9.23 -10.82
C GLY A 460 -18.57 -9.94 -11.92
N GLN A 461 -19.06 -9.21 -12.93
CA GLN A 461 -19.83 -9.77 -14.05
C GLN A 461 -18.92 -10.49 -15.07
N GLU A 462 -17.65 -10.12 -15.13
CA GLU A 462 -16.64 -10.74 -16.00
C GLU A 462 -16.06 -12.04 -15.41
N LEU A 463 -16.34 -12.34 -14.14
CA LEU A 463 -15.78 -13.48 -13.43
C LEU A 463 -16.80 -14.62 -13.32
N SER A 464 -16.48 -15.79 -13.89
CA SER A 464 -17.29 -17.00 -13.63
C SER A 464 -16.98 -17.66 -12.29
N GLN A 465 -15.83 -17.34 -11.69
CA GLN A 465 -15.36 -17.86 -10.41
C GLN A 465 -14.73 -16.72 -9.58
N PRO A 466 -15.53 -15.72 -9.16
CA PRO A 466 -15.01 -14.62 -8.37
C PRO A 466 -14.47 -15.10 -7.02
N PRO A 467 -13.39 -14.50 -6.49
CA PRO A 467 -12.94 -14.80 -5.13
C PRO A 467 -14.01 -14.40 -4.12
N ALA A 468 -14.11 -15.16 -3.03
CA ALA A 468 -15.00 -14.80 -1.93
C ALA A 468 -14.52 -13.52 -1.23
N MET A 469 -15.44 -12.64 -0.85
CA MET A 469 -15.09 -11.41 -0.13
C MET A 469 -15.39 -11.51 1.35
N PHE A 470 -14.48 -10.96 2.16
CA PHE A 470 -14.59 -10.93 3.61
C PHE A 470 -14.27 -9.55 4.16
N HIS A 471 -14.79 -9.26 5.34
CA HIS A 471 -14.33 -8.16 6.17
C HIS A 471 -13.79 -8.72 7.49
N VAL A 472 -12.67 -8.19 7.99
CA VAL A 472 -12.09 -8.55 9.29
C VAL A 472 -11.87 -7.32 10.17
N ASN A 473 -11.89 -7.52 11.49
CA ASN A 473 -11.60 -6.48 12.47
C ASN A 473 -10.75 -7.01 13.62
N TRP A 474 -9.45 -6.76 13.56
CA TRP A 474 -8.48 -7.14 14.61
C TRP A 474 -8.56 -6.26 15.86
N PHE A 475 -9.29 -5.15 15.79
CA PHE A 475 -9.15 -4.03 16.72
C PHE A 475 -10.36 -3.82 17.61
N ARG A 476 -11.30 -4.78 17.63
CA ARG A 476 -12.46 -4.72 18.50
C ARG A 476 -12.01 -4.71 19.96
N LYS A 477 -12.63 -3.84 20.76
CA LYS A 477 -12.32 -3.65 22.17
C LYS A 477 -13.53 -3.95 23.04
N ASP A 478 -13.26 -4.32 24.29
CA ASP A 478 -14.29 -4.40 25.33
C ASP A 478 -14.59 -3.02 25.94
N ASP A 479 -15.51 -3.00 26.92
CA ASP A 479 -15.91 -1.79 27.64
C ASP A 479 -14.78 -1.20 28.51
N ALA A 480 -13.74 -1.99 28.83
CA ALA A 480 -12.54 -1.51 29.53
C ALA A 480 -11.51 -0.88 28.57
N GLY A 481 -11.70 -1.04 27.26
CA GLY A 481 -10.83 -0.52 26.22
C GLY A 481 -9.69 -1.48 25.83
N ASP A 482 -9.73 -2.73 26.31
CA ASP A 482 -8.75 -3.78 26.01
C ASP A 482 -9.13 -4.50 24.70
N PHE A 483 -8.13 -4.94 23.93
CA PHE A 483 -8.37 -5.67 22.70
C PHE A 483 -8.95 -7.06 22.99
N LEU A 484 -10.05 -7.40 22.33
CA LEU A 484 -10.70 -8.71 22.47
C LEU A 484 -9.94 -9.82 21.74
N TRP A 485 -9.17 -9.48 20.72
CA TRP A 485 -8.42 -10.43 19.89
C TRP A 485 -6.91 -10.14 19.96
N PRO A 486 -6.05 -11.17 20.13
CA PRO A 486 -4.60 -10.98 20.27
C PRO A 486 -3.90 -10.45 19.01
N GLY A 487 -4.44 -10.71 17.82
CA GLY A 487 -3.88 -10.22 16.56
C GLY A 487 -2.61 -10.97 16.11
N PHE A 488 -1.80 -10.32 15.28
CA PHE A 488 -0.50 -10.82 14.80
C PHE A 488 -0.57 -12.27 14.27
N GLY A 489 0.27 -13.16 14.78
CA GLY A 489 0.29 -14.57 14.37
C GLY A 489 -1.06 -15.26 14.55
N ASP A 490 -1.80 -14.94 15.60
CA ASP A 490 -3.10 -15.56 15.87
C ASP A 490 -4.16 -15.20 14.83
N ASN A 491 -3.96 -14.18 13.99
CA ASN A 491 -4.82 -13.94 12.83
C ASN A 491 -4.86 -15.13 11.87
N MET A 492 -3.87 -16.03 11.90
CA MET A 492 -3.91 -17.32 11.18
C MET A 492 -5.17 -18.12 11.48
N ARG A 493 -5.73 -18.03 12.70
CA ARG A 493 -6.98 -18.72 13.08
C ARG A 493 -8.19 -18.23 12.31
N VAL A 494 -8.23 -16.94 12.00
CA VAL A 494 -9.27 -16.33 11.18
C VAL A 494 -9.03 -16.65 9.70
N LEU A 495 -7.77 -16.65 9.25
CA LEU A 495 -7.42 -17.04 7.89
C LEU A 495 -7.76 -18.51 7.62
N GLU A 496 -7.53 -19.43 8.56
CA GLU A 496 -7.95 -20.82 8.45
C GLU A 496 -9.46 -20.92 8.17
N TRP A 497 -10.28 -20.16 8.91
CA TRP A 497 -11.72 -20.12 8.68
C TRP A 497 -12.06 -19.57 7.29
N VAL A 498 -11.44 -18.47 6.86
CA VAL A 498 -11.59 -17.90 5.51
C VAL A 498 -11.28 -18.94 4.44
N LEU A 499 -10.17 -19.67 4.56
CA LEU A 499 -9.77 -20.69 3.59
C LEU A 499 -10.74 -21.86 3.56
N LYS A 500 -11.19 -22.34 4.73
CA LYS A 500 -12.22 -23.39 4.84
C LYS A 500 -13.55 -22.96 4.22
N ARG A 501 -13.90 -21.68 4.29
CA ARG A 501 -15.07 -21.12 3.59
C ARG A 501 -14.88 -21.10 2.08
N CYS A 502 -13.68 -20.74 1.61
CA CYS A 502 -13.35 -20.73 0.18
C CYS A 502 -13.34 -22.15 -0.42
N SER A 503 -12.89 -23.16 0.32
CA SER A 503 -12.88 -24.57 -0.11
C SER A 503 -14.24 -25.29 0.06
N GLY A 504 -15.24 -24.62 0.65
CA GLY A 504 -16.56 -25.20 0.90
C GLY A 504 -16.60 -26.26 2.01
N THR A 505 -15.58 -26.30 2.88
CA THR A 505 -15.46 -27.28 3.98
C THR A 505 -16.22 -26.89 5.24
N LEU A 506 -16.45 -25.59 5.45
CA LEU A 506 -17.31 -25.05 6.51
C LEU A 506 -18.52 -24.34 5.92
N ALA A 507 -19.54 -24.07 6.74
CA ALA A 507 -20.71 -23.27 6.40
C ALA A 507 -20.81 -22.07 7.35
N ALA A 508 -21.09 -20.87 6.85
CA ALA A 508 -21.29 -19.71 7.72
C ALA A 508 -22.63 -19.76 8.47
N GLU A 509 -22.69 -19.09 9.61
CA GLU A 509 -23.92 -18.70 10.29
C GLU A 509 -24.50 -17.47 9.59
N PRO A 510 -25.71 -17.55 9.00
CA PRO A 510 -26.31 -16.40 8.32
C PRO A 510 -26.63 -15.27 9.32
N SER A 511 -26.25 -14.05 8.99
CA SER A 511 -26.67 -12.84 9.70
C SER A 511 -27.18 -11.78 8.71
N PRO A 512 -27.90 -10.74 9.17
CA PRO A 512 -28.35 -9.67 8.29
C PRO A 512 -27.25 -8.94 7.53
N VAL A 513 -26.01 -8.97 8.05
CA VAL A 513 -24.85 -8.25 7.51
C VAL A 513 -23.87 -9.18 6.79
N GLY A 514 -24.20 -10.47 6.65
CA GLY A 514 -23.37 -11.49 5.99
C GLY A 514 -23.12 -12.73 6.85
N GLY A 515 -22.25 -13.62 6.39
CA GLY A 515 -21.96 -14.88 7.07
C GLY A 515 -20.93 -14.75 8.20
N LEU A 516 -21.25 -15.25 9.39
CA LEU A 516 -20.38 -15.30 10.55
C LEU A 516 -19.82 -16.71 10.79
N PRO A 517 -18.71 -16.86 11.54
CA PRO A 517 -18.30 -18.16 12.05
C PRO A 517 -19.34 -18.73 13.01
N ARG A 518 -19.64 -20.02 12.90
CA ARG A 518 -20.47 -20.70 13.91
C ARG A 518 -19.69 -20.88 15.20
N SER A 519 -20.42 -21.06 16.31
CA SER A 519 -19.81 -21.36 17.61
C SER A 519 -18.86 -22.57 17.52
N GLY A 520 -17.60 -22.36 17.94
CA GLY A 520 -16.55 -23.39 17.94
C GLY A 520 -15.81 -23.60 16.61
N GLU A 521 -16.14 -22.86 15.53
CA GLU A 521 -15.41 -23.00 14.25
C GLU A 521 -14.07 -22.25 14.21
N LEU A 522 -13.94 -21.18 14.98
CA LEU A 522 -12.65 -20.51 15.17
C LEU A 522 -11.85 -21.27 16.23
N ASN A 523 -10.68 -21.77 15.83
CA ASN A 523 -9.78 -22.44 16.76
C ASN A 523 -9.21 -21.42 17.76
N THR A 524 -9.62 -21.53 19.02
CA THR A 524 -9.15 -20.71 20.14
C THR A 524 -8.17 -21.46 21.06
N ASP A 525 -7.66 -22.61 20.64
CA ASP A 525 -6.77 -23.43 21.47
C ASP A 525 -5.50 -22.66 21.83
N GLY A 526 -5.20 -22.62 23.12
CA GLY A 526 -4.06 -21.89 23.68
C GLY A 526 -4.26 -20.38 23.83
N LEU A 527 -5.43 -19.83 23.48
CA LEU A 527 -5.74 -18.41 23.70
C LEU A 527 -6.33 -18.18 25.10
N SER A 528 -5.84 -17.15 25.77
CA SER A 528 -6.41 -16.63 27.02
C SER A 528 -7.43 -15.53 26.71
N LEU A 529 -8.60 -15.92 26.22
CA LEU A 529 -9.71 -14.99 25.97
C LEU A 529 -10.54 -14.78 27.23
N ALA A 530 -11.00 -13.55 27.46
CA ALA A 530 -11.92 -13.24 28.55
C ALA A 530 -13.28 -13.94 28.34
N ASP A 531 -14.01 -14.22 29.44
CA ASP A 531 -15.35 -14.79 29.37
C ASP A 531 -16.27 -13.90 28.52
N GLY A 532 -16.93 -14.51 27.53
CA GLY A 532 -17.79 -13.80 26.59
C GLY A 532 -17.08 -13.03 25.47
N ALA A 533 -15.74 -13.01 25.43
CA ALA A 533 -14.99 -12.31 24.37
C ALA A 533 -15.36 -12.82 22.97
N MET A 534 -15.50 -14.13 22.78
CA MET A 534 -15.93 -14.69 21.50
C MET A 534 -17.34 -14.28 21.10
N GLN A 535 -18.26 -14.20 22.05
CA GLN A 535 -19.62 -13.71 21.79
C GLN A 535 -19.59 -12.25 21.35
N GLN A 536 -18.77 -11.42 22.00
CA GLN A 536 -18.58 -10.03 21.57
C GLN A 536 -17.91 -9.96 20.20
N LEU A 537 -16.87 -10.74 19.93
CA LEU A 537 -16.15 -10.76 18.65
C LEU A 537 -17.05 -11.13 17.47
N THR A 538 -18.09 -11.94 17.66
CA THR A 538 -19.04 -12.31 16.60
C THR A 538 -20.38 -11.58 16.68
N ALA A 539 -20.60 -10.70 17.65
CA ALA A 539 -21.87 -10.02 17.83
C ALA A 539 -22.17 -9.00 16.72
N VAL A 540 -23.45 -8.97 16.32
CA VAL A 540 -24.05 -8.02 15.38
C VAL A 540 -25.11 -7.21 16.13
N ASP A 541 -24.85 -5.93 16.36
CA ASP A 541 -25.81 -5.00 16.95
C ASP A 541 -26.66 -4.37 15.82
N ALA A 542 -27.93 -4.77 15.73
CA ALA A 542 -28.81 -4.33 14.65
C ALA A 542 -29.06 -2.82 14.64
N GLU A 543 -29.11 -2.15 15.79
CA GLU A 543 -29.33 -0.71 15.87
C GLU A 543 -28.09 0.06 15.43
N ALA A 544 -26.91 -0.34 15.93
CA ALA A 544 -25.65 0.25 15.51
C ALA A 544 -25.38 0.06 14.00
N TRP A 545 -25.76 -1.11 13.45
CA TRP A 545 -25.65 -1.38 12.01
C TRP A 545 -26.62 -0.55 11.17
N GLN A 546 -27.84 -0.27 11.66
CA GLN A 546 -28.76 0.63 10.94
C GLN A 546 -28.18 2.05 10.82
N GLN A 547 -27.54 2.55 11.88
CA GLN A 547 -26.85 3.83 11.84
C GLN A 547 -25.66 3.80 10.86
N GLU A 548 -24.83 2.75 10.90
CA GLU A 548 -23.70 2.60 9.97
C GLU A 548 -24.18 2.58 8.51
N LEU A 549 -25.26 1.86 8.19
CA LEU A 549 -25.80 1.84 6.83
C LEU A 549 -26.34 3.20 6.37
N ALA A 550 -26.93 3.99 7.29
CA ALA A 550 -27.35 5.36 6.95
C ALA A 550 -26.14 6.25 6.64
N ASP A 551 -25.04 6.10 7.38
CA ASP A 551 -23.81 6.84 7.14
C ASP A 551 -23.13 6.41 5.83
N ILE A 552 -23.14 5.10 5.51
CA ILE A 552 -22.65 4.57 4.23
C ILE A 552 -23.51 5.09 3.06
N GLU A 553 -24.83 5.08 3.19
CA GLU A 553 -25.75 5.57 2.16
C GLU A 553 -25.51 7.07 1.89
N SER A 554 -25.43 7.88 2.96
CA SER A 554 -25.13 9.31 2.86
C SER A 554 -23.79 9.56 2.15
N TYR A 555 -22.77 8.76 2.46
CA TYR A 555 -21.46 8.85 1.82
C TYR A 555 -21.52 8.49 0.33
N ILE A 556 -22.19 7.40 -0.04
CA ILE A 556 -22.35 6.99 -1.45
C ILE A 556 -23.14 8.05 -2.24
N LEU A 557 -24.24 8.55 -1.68
CA LEU A 557 -25.08 9.59 -2.31
C LEU A 557 -24.35 10.93 -2.47
N SER A 558 -23.29 11.20 -1.70
CA SER A 558 -22.47 12.41 -1.87
C SER A 558 -21.76 12.47 -3.23
N PHE A 559 -21.69 11.36 -3.96
CA PHE A 559 -21.16 11.29 -5.33
C PHE A 559 -22.23 11.59 -6.42
N GLY A 560 -23.44 12.01 -6.01
CA GLY A 560 -24.49 12.47 -6.90
C GLY A 560 -24.91 11.43 -7.92
N ASP A 561 -25.03 11.84 -9.19
CA ASP A 561 -25.49 10.97 -10.28
C ASP A 561 -24.51 9.82 -10.60
N ARG A 562 -23.26 9.87 -10.08
CA ARG A 562 -22.29 8.77 -10.22
C ARG A 562 -22.39 7.72 -9.11
N ALA A 563 -23.29 7.90 -8.13
CA ALA A 563 -23.56 6.88 -7.11
C ALA A 563 -24.11 5.60 -7.77
N PRO A 564 -23.44 4.44 -7.66
CA PRO A 564 -23.90 3.22 -8.34
C PRO A 564 -25.22 2.69 -7.80
N ALA A 565 -26.20 2.49 -8.68
CA ALA A 565 -27.49 1.91 -8.30
C ALA A 565 -27.33 0.54 -7.61
N GLY A 566 -26.40 -0.30 -8.08
CA GLY A 566 -26.14 -1.62 -7.49
C GLY A 566 -25.71 -1.57 -6.03
N LEU A 567 -24.99 -0.52 -5.61
CA LEU A 567 -24.64 -0.34 -4.19
C LEU A 567 -25.85 0.09 -3.35
N LEU A 568 -26.70 0.96 -3.89
CA LEU A 568 -27.90 1.43 -3.20
C LEU A 568 -28.92 0.29 -3.04
N GLU A 569 -29.05 -0.57 -4.05
CA GLU A 569 -29.88 -1.78 -4.01
C GLU A 569 -29.38 -2.76 -2.95
N GLU A 570 -28.08 -3.01 -2.91
CA GLU A 570 -27.47 -3.90 -1.91
C GLU A 570 -27.60 -3.33 -0.49
N LEU A 571 -27.45 -2.02 -0.32
CA LEU A 571 -27.67 -1.34 0.95
C LEU A 571 -29.12 -1.50 1.42
N ALA A 572 -30.09 -1.33 0.52
CA ALA A 572 -31.50 -1.55 0.83
C ALA A 572 -31.79 -3.01 1.22
N ARG A 573 -31.13 -3.99 0.57
CA ARG A 573 -31.22 -5.41 0.92
C ARG A 573 -30.75 -5.68 2.36
N VAL A 574 -29.55 -5.22 2.71
CA VAL A 574 -28.98 -5.39 4.07
C VAL A 574 -29.86 -4.70 5.12
N ARG A 575 -30.33 -3.48 4.83
CA ARG A 575 -31.26 -2.74 5.71
C ARG A 575 -32.57 -3.48 5.96
N SER A 576 -33.13 -4.09 4.92
CA SER A 576 -34.35 -4.91 5.04
C SER A 576 -34.10 -6.15 5.90
N ALA A 577 -32.96 -6.82 5.71
CA ALA A 577 -32.58 -7.98 6.50
C ALA A 577 -32.45 -7.62 8.00
N LEU A 578 -31.79 -6.50 8.31
CA LEU A 578 -31.63 -6.00 9.68
C LEU A 578 -32.97 -5.65 10.33
N SER A 579 -33.89 -5.05 9.57
CA SER A 579 -35.22 -4.67 10.08
C SER A 579 -36.10 -5.89 10.39
N SER A 580 -35.88 -7.00 9.69
CA SER A 580 -36.59 -8.27 9.89
C SER A 580 -35.96 -9.19 10.94
N HIS A 581 -34.75 -8.86 11.41
CA HIS A 581 -34.05 -9.65 12.41
C HIS A 581 -34.71 -9.45 13.79
N PRO A 582 -34.92 -10.52 14.58
CA PRO A 582 -35.44 -10.37 15.94
C PRO A 582 -34.55 -9.43 16.74
N ARG A 583 -35.16 -8.47 17.43
CA ARG A 583 -34.45 -7.71 18.48
C ARG A 583 -34.45 -8.60 19.71
N ASP A 584 -33.32 -9.22 20.00
CA ASP A 584 -33.14 -9.99 21.24
C ASP A 584 -33.15 -9.07 22.47
#